data_AF-A0A6P5A638-F1
#
_entry.id   AF-A0A6P5A638-F1
#
_cell.length_a   1.000
_cell.length_b   1.000
_cell.length_c   1.000
_cell.angle_alpha   90.00
_cell.angle_beta   90.00
_cell.angle_gamma   90.00
#
_symmetry.space_group_name_H-M   'P 1'
#
loop_
_entity.id
_entity.type
_entity.pdbx_description
1 polymer ?
#
loop_
_entity_poly.entity_id
_entity_poly.type
_entity_poly.pdbx_seq_one_letter_code
_entity_poly.pdbx_strand_id
1 'polypeptide(L)'
;MEFLIHITPSLTGSESREYTTLGCWRDTSERAIPTLEGTDPLLDGGHYYERTRAIEKCYQVARSRGFTVFAVQNGGQCFGSANGHNTYNKYGPTTACAADGEGGPWANQVYKIKENSPEECLMDPSKWREDFRCGQGYPAENGHPAECDPDGGRPCCSSANWCGSTADHCDCPGCVDYRTADNIAEGKPAFQTSVVWGKVAGLAVDGNTNGDYYQNSCQHNFNDPGETNPMWWVDLGQSFTIDRVVIFNRQDCCPERINPFNVHIGDSDQVSENPKCGGDHHIAENQPSISVSCQGMSGRYVGVRLPGYYRTLTLCEVQVFAGRPLQYSHLCSPGPEQLLSEGISKLRQRRSMRKLSHHPTPAVR
;
A
#
# COMPACT_ATOMS: atom_id res chain seq x y z
N MET A 1 46.14 14.52 -44.70
CA MET A 1 44.80 13.91 -44.74
C MET A 1 44.46 13.49 -43.33
N GLU A 2 43.27 13.90 -42.91
CA GLU A 2 42.87 14.23 -41.54
C GLU A 2 42.79 13.05 -40.58
N PHE A 3 43.02 13.38 -39.30
CA PHE A 3 42.64 12.60 -38.13
C PHE A 3 41.12 12.40 -38.10
N LEU A 4 40.66 11.18 -37.82
CA LEU A 4 39.36 10.98 -37.19
C LEU A 4 39.53 10.27 -35.85
N ILE A 5 39.43 11.07 -34.81
CA ILE A 5 39.28 10.68 -33.41
C ILE A 5 37.82 10.25 -33.26
N HIS A 6 37.56 8.97 -32.99
CA HIS A 6 36.24 8.58 -32.48
C HIS A 6 36.15 8.99 -31.01
N ILE A 7 35.57 10.17 -30.81
CA ILE A 7 35.15 10.71 -29.52
C ILE A 7 34.02 9.81 -28.99
N THR A 8 34.26 9.11 -27.88
CA THR A 8 33.18 8.57 -27.05
C THR A 8 32.45 9.74 -26.39
N PRO A 9 31.12 9.87 -26.52
CA PRO A 9 30.41 10.92 -25.80
C PRO A 9 30.44 10.61 -24.29
N SER A 10 30.92 11.63 -23.57
CA SER A 10 30.93 11.79 -22.13
C SER A 10 29.54 11.52 -21.52
N LEU A 11 29.51 10.86 -20.37
CA LEU A 11 28.33 10.74 -19.50
C LEU A 11 28.04 12.11 -18.87
N THR A 12 27.36 12.98 -19.61
CA THR A 12 26.81 14.23 -19.10
C THR A 12 25.29 14.12 -19.05
N GLY A 13 24.74 14.11 -17.83
CA GLY A 13 23.35 14.53 -17.55
C GLY A 13 22.25 13.63 -18.10
N SER A 14 22.06 12.44 -17.53
CA SER A 14 20.78 11.75 -17.65
C SER A 14 19.84 12.32 -16.58
N GLU A 15 18.93 13.22 -16.96
CA GLU A 15 17.78 13.53 -16.09
C GLU A 15 17.05 12.22 -15.78
N SER A 16 16.90 11.90 -14.49
CA SER A 16 16.07 10.76 -14.10
C SER A 16 14.65 10.99 -14.59
N ARG A 17 13.99 9.95 -15.08
CA ARG A 17 12.57 10.01 -15.45
C ARG A 17 11.66 10.27 -14.23
N GLU A 18 12.21 10.18 -13.02
CA GLU A 18 11.48 10.14 -11.76
C GLU A 18 11.62 11.42 -10.90
N TYR A 19 12.70 12.18 -11.12
CA TYR A 19 12.97 13.42 -10.40
C TYR A 19 13.87 14.35 -11.22
N THR A 20 13.74 15.66 -10.99
CA THR A 20 14.64 16.68 -11.54
C THR A 20 15.43 17.36 -10.44
N THR A 21 16.61 17.88 -10.76
CA THR A 21 17.37 18.69 -9.80
C THR A 21 16.76 20.08 -9.66
N LEU A 22 16.59 20.56 -8.42
CA LEU A 22 16.29 21.95 -8.08
C LEU A 22 17.57 22.75 -7.78
N GLY A 23 18.74 22.12 -7.87
CA GLY A 23 20.04 22.76 -7.65
C GLY A 23 20.60 22.57 -6.24
N CYS A 24 21.64 23.33 -5.96
CA CYS A 24 22.44 23.23 -4.73
C CYS A 24 22.12 24.38 -3.77
N TRP A 25 21.79 24.03 -2.52
CA TRP A 25 21.26 24.96 -1.53
C TRP A 25 22.02 24.83 -0.21
N ARG A 26 22.28 25.97 0.44
CA ARG A 26 22.98 25.99 1.73
C ARG A 26 22.10 25.34 2.80
N ASP A 27 22.75 24.65 3.72
CA ASP A 27 22.12 24.11 4.94
C ASP A 27 22.85 24.60 6.18
N THR A 28 22.21 24.46 7.34
CA THR A 28 22.78 24.87 8.63
C THR A 28 22.41 23.86 9.72
N SER A 29 22.89 24.09 10.95
CA SER A 29 22.47 23.30 12.11
C SER A 29 20.96 23.36 12.34
N GLU A 30 20.32 24.48 12.02
CA GLU A 30 18.87 24.54 11.81
C GLU A 30 18.60 24.03 10.40
N ARG A 31 18.21 22.75 10.30
CA ARG A 31 18.07 22.07 9.01
C ARG A 31 16.99 22.72 8.14
N ALA A 32 17.32 23.01 6.88
CA ALA A 32 16.33 23.42 5.87
C ALA A 32 15.32 22.30 5.58
N ILE A 33 15.81 21.06 5.50
CA ILE A 33 15.01 19.84 5.42
C ILE A 33 15.57 18.88 6.48
N PRO A 34 14.73 18.28 7.36
CA PRO A 34 15.17 17.28 8.32
C PRO A 34 15.78 16.03 7.66
N THR A 35 16.65 15.34 8.40
CA THR A 35 17.27 14.09 7.93
C THR A 35 16.30 12.91 8.02
N LEU A 36 16.42 11.97 7.08
CA LEU A 36 15.68 10.70 7.06
C LEU A 36 16.53 9.51 7.50
N GLU A 37 17.80 9.73 7.84
CA GLU A 37 18.68 8.67 8.35
C GLU A 37 18.08 8.02 9.62
N GLY A 38 18.17 6.70 9.73
CA GLY A 38 17.64 5.98 10.91
C GLY A 38 16.12 5.84 10.94
N THR A 39 15.43 6.24 9.87
CA THR A 39 13.96 6.20 9.82
C THR A 39 13.41 5.16 8.86
N ASP A 40 14.25 4.49 8.07
CA ASP A 40 13.85 3.50 7.07
C ASP A 40 14.98 2.49 6.84
N PRO A 41 14.69 1.17 6.80
CA PRO A 41 15.70 0.13 6.57
C PRO A 41 16.53 0.32 5.29
N LEU A 42 15.99 1.01 4.27
CA LEU A 42 16.72 1.31 3.03
C LEU A 42 17.87 2.31 3.23
N LEU A 43 17.77 3.12 4.29
CA LEU A 43 18.80 4.06 4.73
C LEU A 43 19.64 3.48 5.87
N ASP A 44 19.20 2.41 6.51
CA ASP A 44 19.94 1.74 7.58
C ASP A 44 21.00 0.76 7.03
N GLY A 45 21.99 0.43 7.86
CA GLY A 45 23.03 -0.57 7.53
C GLY A 45 24.47 -0.06 7.42
N GLY A 46 24.75 1.19 7.80
CA GLY A 46 26.13 1.73 7.83
C GLY A 46 26.18 3.26 7.82
N HIS A 47 27.38 3.83 7.74
CA HIS A 47 27.54 5.27 7.53
C HIS A 47 27.12 5.65 6.09
N TYR A 48 26.44 6.78 5.93
CA TYR A 48 25.92 7.21 4.63
C TYR A 48 26.98 7.37 3.53
N TYR A 49 28.24 7.65 3.88
CA TYR A 49 29.37 7.75 2.94
C TYR A 49 29.68 6.44 2.21
N GLU A 50 29.27 5.31 2.77
CA GLU A 50 29.50 3.99 2.19
C GLU A 50 28.28 3.52 1.37
N ARG A 51 27.19 4.31 1.37
CA ARG A 51 25.93 3.95 0.75
C ARG A 51 26.01 4.08 -0.77
N THR A 52 26.10 2.95 -1.46
CA THR A 52 25.91 2.92 -2.90
C THR A 52 24.48 3.35 -3.27
N ARG A 53 24.34 4.10 -4.38
CA ARG A 53 23.05 4.59 -4.90
C ARG A 53 22.30 5.48 -3.89
N ALA A 54 23.02 6.37 -3.21
CA ALA A 54 22.45 7.19 -2.14
C ALA A 54 21.28 8.08 -2.61
N ILE A 55 21.40 8.70 -3.79
CA ILE A 55 20.34 9.52 -4.40
C ILE A 55 19.07 8.67 -4.63
N GLU A 56 19.22 7.49 -5.22
CA GLU A 56 18.09 6.60 -5.52
C GLU A 56 17.41 6.09 -4.25
N LYS A 57 18.19 5.65 -3.26
CA LYS A 57 17.63 5.19 -1.98
C LYS A 57 16.93 6.32 -1.24
N CYS A 58 17.50 7.52 -1.25
CA CYS A 58 16.88 8.69 -0.64
C CYS A 58 15.59 9.08 -1.35
N TYR A 59 15.58 9.04 -2.69
CA TYR A 59 14.39 9.22 -3.50
C TYR A 59 13.29 8.24 -3.10
N GLN A 60 13.59 6.94 -3.02
CA GLN A 60 12.61 5.91 -2.69
C GLN A 60 11.97 6.14 -1.32
N VAL A 61 12.76 6.50 -0.30
CA VAL A 61 12.22 6.80 1.05
C VAL A 61 11.43 8.10 1.09
N ALA A 62 11.89 9.15 0.41
CA ALA A 62 11.13 10.40 0.35
C ALA A 62 9.81 10.23 -0.40
N ARG A 63 9.82 9.46 -1.49
CA ARG A 63 8.64 9.13 -2.29
C ARG A 63 7.67 8.24 -1.52
N SER A 64 8.15 7.23 -0.79
CA SER A 64 7.30 6.36 0.04
C SER A 64 6.56 7.13 1.14
N ARG A 65 7.05 8.33 1.50
CA ARG A 65 6.43 9.24 2.47
C ARG A 65 5.60 10.35 1.83
N GLY A 66 5.41 10.30 0.50
CA GLY A 66 4.64 11.29 -0.24
C GLY A 66 5.28 12.69 -0.27
N PHE A 67 6.60 12.79 -0.07
CA PHE A 67 7.27 14.08 -0.16
C PHE A 67 7.39 14.53 -1.62
N THR A 68 7.30 15.84 -1.86
CA THR A 68 7.41 16.43 -3.20
C THR A 68 8.85 16.78 -3.58
N VAL A 69 9.74 16.85 -2.59
CA VAL A 69 11.17 17.05 -2.76
C VAL A 69 11.95 16.16 -1.78
N PHE A 70 13.18 15.84 -2.16
CA PHE A 70 14.17 15.24 -1.27
C PHE A 70 15.52 15.91 -1.48
N ALA A 71 16.45 15.70 -0.55
CA ALA A 71 17.80 16.21 -0.70
C ALA A 71 18.85 15.21 -0.23
N VAL A 72 20.03 15.32 -0.84
CA VAL A 72 21.21 14.57 -0.45
C VAL A 72 22.30 15.57 -0.02
N GLN A 73 22.96 15.30 1.11
CA GLN A 73 24.05 16.12 1.64
C GLN A 73 25.31 15.29 1.81
N ASN A 74 26.45 15.91 1.51
CA ASN A 74 27.77 15.46 1.92
C ASN A 74 28.09 13.97 1.63
N GLY A 75 27.85 13.52 0.40
CA GLY A 75 28.23 12.17 -0.03
C GLY A 75 27.22 11.09 0.37
N GLY A 76 25.92 11.45 0.38
CA GLY A 76 24.86 10.45 0.41
C GLY A 76 23.88 10.50 1.60
N GLN A 77 24.03 11.46 2.52
CA GLN A 77 23.10 11.60 3.63
C GLN A 77 21.73 12.06 3.14
N CYS A 78 20.67 11.38 3.56
CA CYS A 78 19.32 11.59 3.06
C CYS A 78 18.49 12.57 3.91
N PHE A 79 17.71 13.40 3.23
CA PHE A 79 16.83 14.42 3.80
C PHE A 79 15.50 14.48 3.06
N GLY A 80 14.43 14.72 3.81
CA GLY A 80 13.08 14.85 3.25
C GLY A 80 12.07 15.26 4.32
N SER A 81 11.03 15.98 3.90
CA SER A 81 9.87 16.26 4.74
C SER A 81 8.68 16.68 3.89
N ALA A 82 7.47 16.58 4.46
CA ALA A 82 6.24 17.03 3.80
C ALA A 82 6.30 18.53 3.42
N ASN A 83 6.98 19.36 4.22
CA ASN A 83 7.15 20.78 3.97
C ASN A 83 8.44 21.14 3.23
N GLY A 84 9.23 20.15 2.79
CA GLY A 84 10.55 20.37 2.22
C GLY A 84 10.53 21.31 1.01
N HIS A 85 9.47 21.26 0.21
CA HIS A 85 9.30 22.09 -0.99
C HIS A 85 9.22 23.60 -0.69
N ASN A 86 8.86 23.98 0.53
CA ASN A 86 8.81 25.39 0.96
C ASN A 86 10.05 25.83 1.72
N THR A 87 10.87 24.89 2.21
CA THR A 87 11.98 25.20 3.14
C THR A 87 13.36 24.95 2.55
N TYR A 88 13.48 24.16 1.49
CA TYR A 88 14.78 23.74 0.93
C TYR A 88 15.71 24.91 0.56
N ASN A 89 15.13 26.04 0.16
CA ASN A 89 15.85 27.22 -0.31
C ASN A 89 16.04 28.30 0.77
N LYS A 90 15.65 28.06 2.02
CA LYS A 90 15.63 29.05 3.11
C LYS A 90 16.96 29.78 3.31
N TYR A 91 18.11 29.11 3.12
CA TYR A 91 19.44 29.68 3.33
C TYR A 91 20.16 30.13 2.05
N GLY A 92 19.45 30.12 0.91
CA GLY A 92 19.95 30.56 -0.38
C GLY A 92 20.82 29.53 -1.11
N PRO A 93 21.12 29.80 -2.40
CA PRO A 93 21.89 28.89 -3.24
C PRO A 93 23.38 28.85 -2.85
N THR A 94 24.06 27.77 -3.22
CA THR A 94 25.50 27.60 -3.02
C THR A 94 26.12 26.76 -4.13
N THR A 95 27.45 26.82 -4.28
CA THR A 95 28.22 26.00 -5.24
C THR A 95 29.00 24.87 -4.55
N ALA A 96 28.71 24.62 -3.27
CA ALA A 96 29.44 23.66 -2.44
C ALA A 96 29.03 22.19 -2.67
N CYS A 97 27.98 21.92 -3.45
CA CYS A 97 27.63 20.55 -3.83
C CYS A 97 28.63 20.01 -4.85
N ALA A 98 28.97 18.74 -4.71
CA ALA A 98 29.73 18.03 -5.72
C ALA A 98 28.89 17.80 -6.99
N ALA A 99 29.58 17.56 -8.12
CA ALA A 99 28.94 17.33 -9.41
C ALA A 99 28.25 15.96 -9.54
N ASP A 100 28.47 15.07 -8.57
CA ASP A 100 27.85 13.75 -8.47
C ASP A 100 26.37 13.82 -8.02
N GLY A 101 25.93 14.97 -7.51
CA GLY A 101 24.59 15.17 -7.00
C GLY A 101 24.38 14.69 -5.56
N GLU A 102 25.43 14.25 -4.86
CA GLU A 102 25.31 13.78 -3.48
C GLU A 102 25.47 14.90 -2.44
N GLY A 103 25.30 16.15 -2.91
CA GLY A 103 25.43 17.34 -2.10
C GLY A 103 26.88 17.65 -1.76
N GLY A 104 27.08 18.40 -0.68
CA GLY A 104 28.39 18.72 -0.15
C GLY A 104 28.33 19.08 1.33
N PRO A 105 29.47 19.42 1.96
CA PRO A 105 29.50 19.82 3.35
C PRO A 105 28.56 21.01 3.59
N TRP A 106 27.50 20.80 4.38
CA TRP A 106 26.43 21.79 4.63
C TRP A 106 25.78 22.34 3.36
N ALA A 107 25.74 21.52 2.30
CA ALA A 107 25.13 21.87 1.02
C ALA A 107 24.22 20.73 0.55
N ASN A 108 22.93 21.02 0.44
CA ASN A 108 21.91 20.09 -0.02
C ASN A 108 21.83 20.16 -1.54
N GLN A 109 22.10 19.03 -2.20
CA GLN A 109 21.61 18.85 -3.56
C GLN A 109 20.14 18.49 -3.46
N VAL A 110 19.25 19.35 -3.96
CA VAL A 110 17.81 19.19 -3.82
C VAL A 110 17.21 18.70 -5.13
N TYR A 111 16.27 17.76 -5.02
CA TYR A 111 15.58 17.14 -6.12
C TYR A 111 14.06 17.29 -5.97
N LYS A 112 13.38 17.67 -7.05
CA LYS A 112 11.93 17.64 -7.16
C LYS A 112 11.51 16.28 -7.69
N ILE A 113 10.62 15.62 -6.96
CA ILE A 113 10.00 14.38 -7.43
C ILE A 113 8.99 14.75 -8.51
N LYS A 114 9.09 14.12 -9.69
CA LYS A 114 8.13 14.32 -10.77
C LYS A 114 6.80 13.73 -10.33
N GLU A 115 5.73 14.52 -10.49
CA GLU A 115 4.37 14.01 -10.33
C GLU A 115 4.09 13.06 -11.50
N ASN A 116 3.53 11.88 -11.22
CA ASN A 116 3.09 10.98 -12.28
C ASN A 116 1.97 11.68 -13.07
N SER A 117 2.04 11.59 -14.39
CA SER A 117 0.93 12.03 -15.25
C SER A 117 -0.30 11.10 -15.07
N PRO A 118 -1.54 11.59 -15.25
CA PRO A 118 -2.74 10.74 -15.16
C PRO A 118 -2.74 9.54 -16.13
N GLU A 119 -1.96 9.61 -17.21
CA GLU A 119 -1.77 8.50 -18.16
C GLU A 119 -0.78 7.44 -17.60
N GLU A 120 0.22 7.84 -16.81
CA GLU A 120 1.11 6.92 -16.07
C GLU A 120 0.41 6.28 -14.85
N CYS A 121 -0.69 6.87 -14.36
CA CYS A 121 -1.53 6.29 -13.31
C CYS A 121 -2.50 5.21 -13.84
N LEU A 122 -2.65 5.09 -15.17
CA LEU A 122 -3.39 4.01 -15.82
C LEU A 122 -2.48 2.86 -16.27
N MET A 123 -1.16 3.02 -16.11
CA MET A 123 -0.16 1.98 -16.30
C MET A 123 0.59 1.78 -14.98
N ASP A 124 -0.05 1.14 -14.00
CA ASP A 124 0.72 0.33 -13.05
C ASP A 124 1.44 -0.71 -13.92
N PRO A 125 2.79 -0.70 -14.02
CA PRO A 125 3.48 -1.62 -14.90
C PRO A 125 3.15 -3.04 -14.45
N SER A 126 2.30 -3.68 -15.27
CA SER A 126 1.50 -4.81 -14.86
C SER A 126 2.38 -5.92 -14.29
N LYS A 127 2.17 -6.29 -13.02
CA LYS A 127 2.89 -7.40 -12.38
C LYS A 127 2.67 -8.72 -13.10
N TRP A 128 1.52 -8.85 -13.77
CA TRP A 128 1.19 -9.98 -14.63
C TRP A 128 1.40 -9.63 -16.10
N ARG A 129 1.79 -10.62 -16.89
CA ARG A 129 1.94 -10.44 -18.33
C ARG A 129 0.68 -10.85 -19.07
N GLU A 130 0.33 -10.15 -20.15
CA GLU A 130 -0.80 -10.51 -21.02
C GLU A 130 -0.60 -11.88 -21.70
N ASP A 131 0.65 -12.32 -21.86
CA ASP A 131 0.99 -13.63 -22.41
C ASP A 131 0.98 -14.76 -21.36
N PHE A 132 0.53 -14.47 -20.13
CA PHE A 132 0.43 -15.42 -19.02
C PHE A 132 1.75 -16.10 -18.62
N ARG A 133 2.90 -15.52 -18.98
CA ARG A 133 4.19 -15.98 -18.46
C ARG A 133 4.44 -15.40 -17.07
N CYS A 134 5.13 -16.17 -16.24
CA CYS A 134 5.43 -15.83 -14.85
C CYS A 134 6.83 -16.32 -14.46
N GLY A 135 7.39 -15.84 -13.35
CA GLY A 135 8.68 -16.30 -12.81
C GLY A 135 9.91 -15.58 -13.37
N GLN A 136 11.09 -15.95 -12.85
CA GLN A 136 12.36 -15.22 -13.01
C GLN A 136 12.81 -15.01 -14.47
N GLY A 137 12.44 -15.91 -15.38
CA GLY A 137 12.78 -15.83 -16.80
C GLY A 137 11.87 -14.91 -17.62
N TYR A 138 10.80 -14.40 -17.01
CA TYR A 138 9.76 -13.64 -17.69
C TYR A 138 9.48 -12.35 -16.95
N PRO A 139 10.31 -11.31 -17.14
CA PRO A 139 10.08 -10.03 -16.49
C PRO A 139 8.75 -9.41 -16.91
N ALA A 140 7.99 -8.88 -15.96
CA ALA A 140 6.87 -8.00 -16.21
C ALA A 140 7.34 -6.64 -16.73
N GLU A 141 6.42 -5.76 -17.09
CA GLU A 141 6.74 -4.41 -17.58
C GLU A 141 7.48 -3.56 -16.53
N ASN A 142 7.37 -3.95 -15.26
CA ASN A 142 8.08 -3.37 -14.13
C ASN A 142 9.53 -3.87 -13.98
N GLY A 143 10.00 -4.77 -14.85
CA GLY A 143 11.35 -5.33 -14.82
C GLY A 143 11.60 -6.41 -13.76
N HIS A 144 10.60 -6.74 -12.94
CA HIS A 144 10.65 -7.84 -11.96
C HIS A 144 10.10 -9.14 -12.56
N PRO A 145 10.41 -10.32 -12.00
CA PRO A 145 9.77 -11.57 -12.38
C PRO A 145 8.24 -11.41 -12.41
N ALA A 146 7.60 -11.78 -13.52
CA ALA A 146 6.16 -11.65 -13.64
C ALA A 146 5.43 -12.59 -12.66
N GLU A 147 4.37 -12.08 -12.05
CA GLU A 147 3.48 -12.81 -11.16
C GLU A 147 2.22 -13.24 -11.94
N CYS A 148 1.44 -14.15 -11.35
CA CYS A 148 0.10 -14.43 -11.85
C CYS A 148 -0.92 -13.62 -11.07
N ASP A 149 -1.95 -13.12 -11.76
CA ASP A 149 -3.01 -12.33 -11.15
C ASP A 149 -3.74 -13.17 -10.09
N PRO A 150 -3.59 -12.85 -8.78
CA PRO A 150 -4.17 -13.63 -7.69
C PRO A 150 -5.69 -13.55 -7.65
N ASP A 151 -6.28 -12.50 -8.24
CA ASP A 151 -7.72 -12.27 -8.28
C ASP A 151 -8.32 -12.69 -9.64
N GLY A 152 -7.46 -13.09 -10.58
CA GLY A 152 -7.82 -13.58 -11.92
C GLY A 152 -8.07 -15.09 -11.98
N GLY A 153 -8.56 -15.57 -13.13
CA GLY A 153 -8.88 -16.99 -13.34
C GLY A 153 -7.67 -17.94 -13.45
N ARG A 154 -6.45 -17.43 -13.30
CA ARG A 154 -5.18 -18.16 -13.48
C ARG A 154 -4.13 -17.72 -12.44
N PRO A 155 -4.37 -17.91 -11.14
CA PRO A 155 -3.59 -17.22 -10.12
C PRO A 155 -2.30 -17.94 -9.72
N CYS A 156 -2.01 -19.10 -10.30
CA CYS A 156 -0.86 -19.91 -9.93
C CYS A 156 0.16 -19.98 -11.07
N CYS A 157 1.43 -19.77 -10.76
CA CYS A 157 2.54 -19.98 -11.67
C CYS A 157 3.06 -21.42 -11.58
N SER A 158 2.96 -22.15 -12.68
CA SER A 158 3.54 -23.48 -12.81
C SER A 158 5.07 -23.46 -12.84
N SER A 159 5.70 -24.60 -12.58
CA SER A 159 7.14 -24.81 -12.80
C SER A 159 7.58 -24.57 -14.26
N ALA A 160 6.65 -24.62 -15.21
CA ALA A 160 6.87 -24.27 -16.61
C ALA A 160 6.78 -22.76 -16.91
N ASN A 161 6.63 -21.92 -15.88
CA ASN A 161 6.53 -20.47 -15.99
C ASN A 161 5.28 -19.99 -16.76
N TRP A 162 4.14 -20.63 -16.47
CA TRP A 162 2.82 -20.28 -17.01
C TRP A 162 1.78 -20.12 -15.92
N CYS A 163 0.93 -19.12 -16.07
CA CYS A 163 -0.21 -18.89 -15.20
C CYS A 163 -1.38 -19.83 -15.51
N GLY A 164 -1.91 -20.45 -14.48
CA GLY A 164 -3.09 -21.32 -14.55
C GLY A 164 -3.76 -21.50 -13.20
N SER A 165 -4.78 -22.36 -13.18
CA SER A 165 -5.63 -22.60 -12.02
C SER A 165 -5.86 -24.08 -11.71
N THR A 166 -5.14 -24.98 -12.40
CA THR A 166 -5.22 -26.43 -12.15
C THR A 166 -4.21 -26.84 -11.08
N ALA A 167 -4.36 -28.06 -10.55
CA ALA A 167 -3.41 -28.64 -9.59
C ALA A 167 -1.96 -28.65 -10.13
N ASP A 168 -1.75 -28.89 -11.44
CA ASP A 168 -0.40 -28.83 -12.03
C ASP A 168 0.23 -27.41 -12.01
N HIS A 169 -0.59 -26.37 -11.79
CA HIS A 169 -0.15 -24.99 -11.67
C HIS A 169 -0.05 -24.53 -10.21
N CYS A 170 -0.91 -25.02 -9.32
CA CYS A 170 -1.00 -24.57 -7.93
C CYS A 170 -0.33 -25.53 -6.93
N ASP A 171 -0.40 -26.84 -7.19
CA ASP A 171 -0.08 -27.92 -6.25
C ASP A 171 1.11 -28.77 -6.76
N CYS A 172 2.15 -28.11 -7.30
CA CYS A 172 3.34 -28.78 -7.83
C CYS A 172 4.64 -28.36 -7.13
N PRO A 173 5.69 -29.21 -7.15
CA PRO A 173 7.02 -28.80 -6.69
C PRO A 173 7.54 -27.61 -7.51
N GLY A 174 7.75 -26.47 -6.84
CA GLY A 174 8.23 -25.23 -7.46
C GLY A 174 7.15 -24.37 -8.12
N CYS A 175 5.87 -24.75 -8.00
CA CYS A 175 4.76 -23.87 -8.32
C CYS A 175 4.63 -22.74 -7.28
N VAL A 176 4.10 -21.58 -7.69
CA VAL A 176 3.80 -20.45 -6.80
C VAL A 176 2.34 -20.07 -6.96
N ASP A 177 1.55 -20.25 -5.91
CA ASP A 177 0.16 -19.79 -5.86
C ASP A 177 0.10 -18.37 -5.31
N TYR A 178 -0.16 -17.38 -6.17
CA TYR A 178 -0.17 -15.98 -5.77
C TYR A 178 -1.42 -15.60 -4.95
N ARG A 179 -2.44 -16.47 -4.88
CA ARG A 179 -3.53 -16.32 -3.90
C ARG A 179 -3.00 -16.41 -2.47
N THR A 180 -1.90 -17.15 -2.30
CA THR A 180 -1.30 -17.49 -1.01
C THR A 180 -0.05 -16.67 -0.67
N ALA A 181 0.20 -15.55 -1.37
CA ALA A 181 1.28 -14.62 -1.01
C ALA A 181 1.27 -14.42 0.52
N ASP A 182 2.31 -14.88 1.23
CA ASP A 182 2.27 -15.31 2.64
C ASP A 182 1.11 -14.74 3.48
N ASN A 183 0.17 -15.61 3.90
CA ASN A 183 -0.79 -15.26 4.94
C ASN A 183 -0.03 -14.92 6.22
N ILE A 184 0.23 -13.64 6.46
CA ILE A 184 1.07 -13.19 7.56
C ILE A 184 0.41 -13.35 8.93
N ALA A 185 -0.88 -13.71 8.98
CA ALA A 185 -1.60 -13.99 10.21
C ALA A 185 -1.49 -15.47 10.66
N GLU A 186 -1.14 -16.40 9.77
CA GLU A 186 -1.10 -17.82 10.09
C GLU A 186 -0.14 -18.13 11.26
N GLY A 187 -0.67 -18.84 12.26
CA GLY A 187 0.05 -19.21 13.47
C GLY A 187 0.43 -18.04 14.40
N LYS A 188 -0.02 -16.81 14.11
CA LYS A 188 0.28 -15.64 14.94
C LYS A 188 -0.53 -15.62 16.24
N PRO A 189 -0.05 -14.94 17.29
CA PRO A 189 -0.84 -14.71 18.50
C PRO A 189 -2.14 -13.97 18.17
N ALA A 190 -3.27 -14.57 18.55
CA ALA A 190 -4.59 -13.99 18.38
C ALA A 190 -5.33 -13.91 19.72
N PHE A 191 -6.24 -12.95 19.80
CA PHE A 191 -6.97 -12.59 21.01
C PHE A 191 -8.44 -12.31 20.67
N GLN A 192 -9.30 -12.42 21.67
CA GLN A 192 -10.73 -12.14 21.54
C GLN A 192 -11.31 -11.65 22.86
N THR A 193 -12.47 -10.98 22.83
CA THR A 193 -13.08 -10.38 24.02
C THR A 193 -13.48 -11.41 25.08
N SER A 194 -13.86 -12.62 24.67
CA SER A 194 -14.16 -13.73 25.60
C SER A 194 -14.02 -15.09 24.94
N VAL A 195 -13.81 -16.13 25.75
CA VAL A 195 -13.68 -17.52 25.29
C VAL A 195 -14.80 -18.35 25.89
N VAL A 196 -15.50 -19.12 25.05
CA VAL A 196 -16.49 -20.11 25.50
C VAL A 196 -16.20 -21.47 24.86
N TRP A 197 -16.48 -22.55 25.59
CA TRP A 197 -16.36 -23.95 25.09
C TRP A 197 -15.00 -24.32 24.47
N GLY A 198 -13.92 -23.67 24.91
CA GLY A 198 -12.57 -23.91 24.39
C GLY A 198 -12.32 -23.38 22.98
N LYS A 199 -13.23 -22.56 22.42
CA LYS A 199 -13.11 -21.96 21.09
C LYS A 199 -12.25 -20.70 21.14
N VAL A 200 -10.94 -20.92 21.27
CA VAL A 200 -9.92 -19.86 21.45
C VAL A 200 -9.65 -19.08 20.16
N ALA A 201 -9.09 -17.88 20.31
CA ALA A 201 -8.83 -16.95 19.21
C ALA A 201 -7.87 -17.50 18.14
N GLY A 202 -6.92 -18.36 18.54
CA GLY A 202 -5.95 -18.97 17.62
C GLY A 202 -6.58 -19.88 16.56
N LEU A 203 -7.82 -20.33 16.75
CA LEU A 203 -8.54 -21.15 15.76
C LEU A 203 -8.93 -20.38 14.49
N ALA A 204 -8.82 -19.05 14.48
CA ALA A 204 -9.07 -18.24 13.30
C ALA A 204 -7.78 -17.86 12.55
N VAL A 205 -6.64 -18.43 12.94
CA VAL A 205 -5.34 -18.25 12.28
C VAL A 205 -4.58 -19.56 12.24
N ASP A 206 -5.30 -20.69 12.20
CA ASP A 206 -4.70 -22.03 12.26
C ASP A 206 -4.43 -22.62 10.87
N GLY A 207 -4.73 -21.88 9.79
CA GLY A 207 -4.53 -22.28 8.41
C GLY A 207 -5.67 -23.12 7.85
N ASN A 208 -6.74 -23.38 8.62
CA ASN A 208 -7.83 -24.26 8.21
C ASN A 208 -9.16 -23.49 8.06
N THR A 209 -9.57 -23.31 6.80
CA THR A 209 -10.75 -22.51 6.43
C THR A 209 -12.08 -23.22 6.61
N ASN A 210 -12.15 -24.30 7.40
CA ASN A 210 -13.35 -25.11 7.52
C ASN A 210 -14.47 -24.38 8.30
N GLY A 211 -15.56 -24.05 7.61
CA GLY A 211 -16.70 -23.33 8.17
C GLY A 211 -17.61 -24.13 9.09
N ASP A 212 -17.41 -25.45 9.26
CA ASP A 212 -18.18 -26.27 10.19
C ASP A 212 -17.63 -26.14 11.61
N TYR A 213 -18.41 -25.49 12.48
CA TYR A 213 -18.07 -25.22 13.88
C TYR A 213 -17.61 -26.45 14.67
N TYR A 214 -18.14 -27.64 14.34
CA TYR A 214 -17.81 -28.88 15.02
C TYR A 214 -16.47 -29.49 14.60
N GLN A 215 -15.84 -28.97 13.55
CA GLN A 215 -14.51 -29.40 13.07
C GLN A 215 -13.36 -28.76 13.85
N ASN A 216 -13.66 -28.00 14.90
CA ASN A 216 -12.69 -27.36 15.80
C ASN A 216 -11.73 -26.38 15.12
N SER A 217 -12.18 -25.73 14.04
CA SER A 217 -11.44 -24.71 13.29
C SER A 217 -12.13 -23.35 13.31
N CYS A 218 -12.97 -23.07 14.32
CA CYS A 218 -13.62 -21.78 14.44
C CYS A 218 -13.50 -21.26 15.87
N GLN A 219 -13.02 -20.03 16.02
CA GLN A 219 -13.09 -19.32 17.30
C GLN A 219 -14.54 -18.91 17.58
N HIS A 220 -14.89 -18.73 18.86
CA HIS A 220 -16.24 -18.29 19.22
C HIS A 220 -16.24 -17.47 20.52
N ASN A 221 -16.85 -16.28 20.47
CA ASN A 221 -17.12 -15.44 21.64
C ASN A 221 -18.37 -15.92 22.41
N PHE A 222 -18.61 -15.39 23.60
CA PHE A 222 -19.81 -15.70 24.38
C PHE A 222 -21.13 -15.43 23.62
N ASN A 223 -22.18 -16.22 23.87
CA ASN A 223 -23.39 -16.23 23.02
C ASN A 223 -24.76 -16.28 23.72
N ASP A 224 -24.83 -16.31 25.05
CA ASP A 224 -26.11 -16.26 25.76
C ASP A 224 -26.06 -15.27 26.94
N PRO A 225 -26.47 -14.00 26.76
CA PRO A 225 -27.21 -13.46 25.61
C PRO A 225 -26.34 -12.93 24.45
N GLY A 226 -25.02 -13.17 24.49
CA GLY A 226 -24.04 -12.52 23.62
C GLY A 226 -23.42 -11.28 24.26
N GLU A 227 -22.50 -10.64 23.56
CA GLU A 227 -21.68 -9.54 24.10
C GLU A 227 -21.96 -8.21 23.42
N THR A 228 -21.62 -7.13 24.12
CA THR A 228 -21.58 -5.81 23.52
C THR A 228 -20.28 -5.64 22.77
N ASN A 229 -20.37 -5.44 21.46
CA ASN A 229 -19.22 -5.22 20.58
C ASN A 229 -18.12 -6.30 20.62
N PRO A 230 -18.44 -7.61 20.48
CA PRO A 230 -17.42 -8.65 20.51
C PRO A 230 -16.40 -8.44 19.40
N MET A 231 -15.15 -8.75 19.72
CA MET A 231 -14.02 -8.49 18.86
C MET A 231 -13.02 -9.64 18.93
N TRP A 232 -12.37 -9.88 17.80
CA TRP A 232 -11.22 -10.77 17.64
C TRP A 232 -10.11 -9.96 16.97
N TRP A 233 -8.84 -10.22 17.29
CA TRP A 233 -7.71 -9.60 16.61
C TRP A 233 -6.45 -10.46 16.65
N VAL A 234 -5.57 -10.24 15.68
CA VAL A 234 -4.25 -10.86 15.57
C VAL A 234 -3.14 -9.83 15.76
N ASP A 235 -2.08 -10.22 16.46
CA ASP A 235 -0.81 -9.51 16.54
C ASP A 235 0.17 -10.07 15.50
N LEU A 236 0.45 -9.30 14.44
CA LEU A 236 1.35 -9.71 13.36
C LEU A 236 2.83 -9.71 13.78
N GLY A 237 3.16 -9.15 14.95
CA GLY A 237 4.50 -9.01 15.52
C GLY A 237 5.24 -7.74 15.11
N GLN A 238 4.92 -7.17 13.95
CA GLN A 238 5.40 -5.89 13.45
C GLN A 238 4.34 -5.24 12.56
N SER A 239 4.50 -3.97 12.24
CA SER A 239 3.60 -3.26 11.32
C SER A 239 3.83 -3.70 9.88
N PHE A 240 2.74 -4.02 9.18
CA PHE A 240 2.75 -4.32 7.75
C PHE A 240 1.82 -3.36 7.01
N THR A 241 2.15 -3.06 5.75
CA THR A 241 1.19 -2.50 4.79
C THR A 241 0.23 -3.59 4.39
N ILE A 242 -1.02 -3.53 4.83
CA ILE A 242 -2.04 -4.56 4.60
C ILE A 242 -2.75 -4.29 3.28
N ASP A 243 -2.63 -5.22 2.33
CA ASP A 243 -3.35 -5.15 1.05
C ASP A 243 -4.80 -5.56 1.24
N ARG A 244 -5.02 -6.74 1.82
CA ARG A 244 -6.36 -7.28 2.05
C ARG A 244 -6.43 -8.22 3.25
N VAL A 245 -7.65 -8.38 3.74
CA VAL A 245 -8.01 -9.32 4.82
C VAL A 245 -9.13 -10.22 4.30
N VAL A 246 -8.92 -11.53 4.33
CA VAL A 246 -9.93 -12.53 3.94
C VAL A 246 -10.52 -13.13 5.20
N ILE A 247 -11.85 -13.09 5.32
CA ILE A 247 -12.57 -13.56 6.50
C ILE A 247 -13.46 -14.73 6.11
N PHE A 248 -13.24 -15.87 6.74
CA PHE A 248 -14.06 -17.08 6.61
C PHE A 248 -15.06 -17.16 7.76
N ASN A 249 -16.33 -17.23 7.40
CA ASN A 249 -17.45 -17.27 8.32
C ASN A 249 -17.79 -18.72 8.72
N ARG A 250 -18.58 -18.87 9.79
CA ARG A 250 -19.25 -20.13 10.09
C ARG A 250 -20.27 -20.46 8.99
N GLN A 251 -20.44 -21.74 8.67
CA GLN A 251 -21.30 -22.21 7.57
C GLN A 251 -22.25 -23.37 7.96
N ASP A 252 -22.00 -24.12 9.04
CA ASP A 252 -22.92 -25.18 9.49
C ASP A 252 -24.24 -24.63 10.06
N CYS A 253 -24.20 -23.42 10.63
CA CYS A 253 -25.38 -22.66 11.01
C CYS A 253 -25.03 -21.18 11.12
N CYS A 254 -26.09 -20.38 11.21
CA CYS A 254 -26.01 -19.05 11.77
C CYS A 254 -25.06 -18.07 11.03
N PRO A 255 -24.88 -18.16 9.69
CA PRO A 255 -23.93 -17.31 8.96
C PRO A 255 -24.30 -15.82 9.06
N GLU A 256 -25.57 -15.50 9.31
CA GLU A 256 -26.08 -14.14 9.44
C GLU A 256 -25.48 -13.35 10.62
N ARG A 257 -24.96 -14.05 11.66
CA ARG A 257 -24.49 -13.41 12.91
C ARG A 257 -23.31 -12.46 12.72
N ILE A 258 -22.49 -12.69 11.69
CA ILE A 258 -21.32 -11.85 11.41
C ILE A 258 -21.72 -10.45 10.90
N ASN A 259 -22.97 -10.23 10.46
CA ASN A 259 -23.36 -9.00 9.77
C ASN A 259 -24.06 -7.97 10.67
N PRO A 260 -23.75 -6.66 10.57
CA PRO A 260 -22.54 -6.09 9.98
C PRO A 260 -21.31 -6.32 10.86
N PHE A 261 -20.11 -6.25 10.26
CA PHE A 261 -18.84 -6.21 10.98
C PHE A 261 -17.91 -5.10 10.47
N ASN A 262 -16.90 -4.75 11.25
CA ASN A 262 -15.83 -3.84 10.86
C ASN A 262 -14.48 -4.53 10.96
N VAL A 263 -13.56 -4.15 10.07
CA VAL A 263 -12.14 -4.50 10.15
C VAL A 263 -11.37 -3.28 10.66
N HIS A 264 -10.50 -3.46 11.65
CA HIS A 264 -9.66 -2.41 12.24
C HIS A 264 -8.19 -2.74 12.04
N ILE A 265 -7.39 -1.77 11.57
CA ILE A 265 -5.95 -1.95 11.29
C ILE A 265 -5.16 -0.79 11.87
N GLY A 266 -4.14 -1.08 12.68
CA GLY A 266 -3.25 -0.07 13.22
C GLY A 266 -2.23 -0.65 14.21
N ASP A 267 -1.47 0.22 14.85
CA ASP A 267 -0.38 -0.16 15.75
C ASP A 267 -0.75 -0.14 17.24
N SER A 268 -1.97 0.30 17.58
CA SER A 268 -2.46 0.25 18.96
C SER A 268 -2.95 -1.15 19.30
N ASP A 269 -2.57 -1.63 20.50
CA ASP A 269 -3.10 -2.85 21.09
C ASP A 269 -4.56 -2.69 21.57
N GLN A 270 -5.03 -1.45 21.73
CA GLN A 270 -6.44 -1.10 21.86
C GLN A 270 -7.09 -1.10 20.48
N VAL A 271 -7.29 -2.28 19.90
CA VAL A 271 -7.67 -2.45 18.48
C VAL A 271 -8.96 -1.73 18.08
N SER A 272 -9.88 -1.47 19.00
CA SER A 272 -11.09 -0.69 18.74
C SER A 272 -10.83 0.79 18.42
N GLU A 273 -9.67 1.33 18.80
CA GLU A 273 -9.24 2.70 18.51
C GLU A 273 -8.51 2.82 17.16
N ASN A 274 -8.06 1.70 16.59
CA ASN A 274 -7.41 1.69 15.29
C ASN A 274 -8.41 2.09 14.18
N PRO A 275 -7.95 2.75 13.10
CA PRO A 275 -8.79 3.09 11.96
C PRO A 275 -9.48 1.87 11.34
N LYS A 276 -10.70 2.08 10.81
CA LYS A 276 -11.42 1.04 10.09
C LYS A 276 -10.86 0.87 8.68
N CYS A 277 -10.61 -0.37 8.28
CA CYS A 277 -10.44 -0.74 6.88
C CYS A 277 -11.81 -0.74 6.19
N GLY A 278 -12.11 0.36 5.50
CA GLY A 278 -13.41 0.59 4.89
C GLY A 278 -14.49 0.94 5.93
N GLY A 279 -15.70 0.39 5.73
CA GLY A 279 -16.87 0.65 6.56
C GLY A 279 -17.44 -0.60 7.22
N ASP A 280 -18.76 -0.69 7.24
CA ASP A 280 -19.48 -1.91 7.64
C ASP A 280 -19.47 -2.90 6.47
N HIS A 281 -18.93 -4.09 6.72
CA HIS A 281 -18.82 -5.18 5.77
C HIS A 281 -19.91 -6.21 6.02
N HIS A 282 -20.25 -6.95 4.96
CA HIS A 282 -21.28 -7.97 4.99
C HIS A 282 -20.84 -9.19 4.18
N ILE A 283 -21.08 -10.40 4.71
CA ILE A 283 -20.94 -11.65 3.98
C ILE A 283 -22.33 -12.16 3.66
N ALA A 284 -22.64 -12.41 2.39
CA ALA A 284 -23.93 -13.02 2.04
C ALA A 284 -24.02 -14.42 2.66
N GLU A 285 -25.21 -14.84 3.12
CA GLU A 285 -25.37 -16.11 3.85
C GLU A 285 -24.93 -17.36 3.05
N ASN A 286 -24.92 -17.27 1.72
CA ASN A 286 -24.47 -18.33 0.81
C ASN A 286 -22.98 -18.24 0.45
N GLN A 287 -22.24 -17.28 1.01
CA GLN A 287 -20.80 -17.11 0.78
C GLN A 287 -20.02 -17.59 2.00
N PRO A 288 -18.97 -18.42 1.80
CA PRO A 288 -18.14 -18.91 2.91
C PRO A 288 -17.19 -17.84 3.44
N SER A 289 -16.84 -16.86 2.61
CA SER A 289 -15.86 -15.83 2.95
C SER A 289 -16.06 -14.54 2.15
N ILE A 290 -15.35 -13.51 2.58
CA ILE A 290 -15.18 -12.23 1.87
C ILE A 290 -13.72 -11.82 1.88
N SER A 291 -13.27 -11.21 0.78
CA SER A 291 -11.99 -10.51 0.70
C SER A 291 -12.23 -9.01 0.84
N VAL A 292 -11.69 -8.42 1.91
CA VAL A 292 -11.76 -6.98 2.19
C VAL A 292 -10.45 -6.35 1.77
N SER A 293 -10.48 -5.53 0.71
CA SER A 293 -9.33 -4.69 0.35
C SER A 293 -9.16 -3.55 1.35
N CYS A 294 -7.95 -3.41 1.88
CA CYS A 294 -7.57 -2.40 2.86
C CYS A 294 -6.65 -1.33 2.31
N GLN A 295 -6.45 -1.28 0.98
CA GLN A 295 -5.82 -0.17 0.27
C GLN A 295 -4.43 0.21 0.84
N GLY A 296 -3.69 -0.77 1.36
CA GLY A 296 -2.36 -0.54 1.92
C GLY A 296 -2.34 0.11 3.31
N MET A 297 -3.42 0.01 4.10
CA MET A 297 -3.40 0.48 5.49
C MET A 297 -2.26 -0.17 6.28
N SER A 298 -1.49 0.63 7.01
CA SER A 298 -0.39 0.13 7.83
C SER A 298 -0.86 -0.22 9.23
N GLY A 299 -0.45 -1.38 9.75
CA GLY A 299 -0.70 -1.74 11.14
C GLY A 299 -0.06 -3.06 11.55
N ARG A 300 0.24 -3.18 12.84
CA ARG A 300 0.66 -4.42 13.51
C ARG A 300 -0.53 -5.30 13.91
N TYR A 301 -1.66 -4.69 14.25
CA TYR A 301 -2.85 -5.38 14.70
C TYR A 301 -3.94 -5.31 13.63
N VAL A 302 -4.56 -6.46 13.34
CA VAL A 302 -5.73 -6.57 12.48
C VAL A 302 -6.87 -7.18 13.29
N GLY A 303 -8.00 -6.48 13.40
CA GLY A 303 -9.14 -6.90 14.21
C GLY A 303 -10.45 -6.93 13.44
N VAL A 304 -11.32 -7.86 13.82
CA VAL A 304 -12.71 -7.99 13.34
C VAL A 304 -13.65 -7.74 14.51
N ARG A 305 -14.56 -6.77 14.36
CA ARG A 305 -15.47 -6.32 15.42
C ARG A 305 -16.92 -6.33 14.95
N LEU A 306 -17.83 -6.87 15.76
CA LEU A 306 -19.28 -6.76 15.52
C LEU A 306 -19.88 -5.60 16.30
N PRO A 307 -20.24 -4.46 15.69
CA PRO A 307 -20.93 -3.40 16.42
C PRO A 307 -22.32 -3.84 16.92
N GLY A 308 -22.68 -3.42 18.13
CA GLY A 308 -24.02 -3.58 18.71
C GLY A 308 -24.05 -4.37 20.02
N TYR A 309 -25.25 -4.54 20.56
CA TYR A 309 -25.53 -5.30 21.78
C TYR A 309 -25.90 -6.74 21.45
N TYR A 310 -25.65 -7.67 22.39
CA TYR A 310 -26.08 -9.07 22.30
C TYR A 310 -25.60 -9.77 21.02
N ARG A 311 -24.35 -9.51 20.64
CA ARG A 311 -23.73 -10.04 19.42
C ARG A 311 -22.90 -11.29 19.75
N THR A 312 -22.78 -12.19 18.78
CA THR A 312 -21.90 -13.36 18.86
C THR A 312 -20.99 -13.38 17.65
N LEU A 313 -19.68 -13.31 17.87
CA LEU A 313 -18.69 -13.41 16.81
C LEU A 313 -18.17 -14.85 16.71
N THR A 314 -18.13 -15.36 15.48
CA THR A 314 -17.53 -16.65 15.12
C THR A 314 -16.74 -16.42 13.85
N LEU A 315 -15.46 -16.80 13.86
CA LEU A 315 -14.57 -16.71 12.71
C LEU A 315 -13.91 -18.08 12.55
N CYS A 316 -13.92 -18.61 11.33
CA CYS A 316 -13.30 -19.90 11.04
C CYS A 316 -11.91 -19.75 10.44
N GLU A 317 -11.62 -18.62 9.80
CA GLU A 317 -10.25 -18.24 9.44
C GLU A 317 -10.21 -16.74 9.14
N VAL A 318 -9.12 -16.08 9.49
CA VAL A 318 -8.80 -14.72 9.09
C VAL A 318 -7.41 -14.71 8.50
N GLN A 319 -7.35 -14.54 7.19
CA GLN A 319 -6.09 -14.45 6.46
C GLN A 319 -5.76 -12.99 6.23
N VAL A 320 -4.51 -12.62 6.51
CA VAL A 320 -4.02 -11.25 6.32
C VAL A 320 -2.92 -11.28 5.28
N PHE A 321 -3.08 -10.47 4.24
CA PHE A 321 -2.14 -10.39 3.14
C PHE A 321 -1.48 -9.03 3.17
N ALA A 322 -0.16 -9.01 3.38
CA ALA A 322 0.61 -7.79 3.23
C ALA A 322 0.65 -7.40 1.75
N GLY A 323 0.40 -6.13 1.49
CA GLY A 323 0.90 -5.53 0.27
C GLY A 323 2.42 -5.57 0.36
N ARG A 324 3.06 -6.28 -0.58
CA ARG A 324 4.48 -6.01 -0.86
C ARG A 324 4.58 -4.50 -1.06
N PRO A 325 5.52 -3.78 -0.43
CA PRO A 325 5.60 -2.33 -0.51
C PRO A 325 5.51 -1.94 -1.97
N LEU A 326 4.34 -1.45 -2.38
CA LEU A 326 4.21 -0.76 -3.63
C LEU A 326 5.06 0.47 -3.42
N GLN A 327 6.20 0.53 -4.10
CA GLN A 327 6.98 1.77 -4.20
C GLN A 327 6.17 2.93 -4.84
N TYR A 328 4.83 2.83 -4.98
CA TYR A 328 4.01 3.63 -5.90
C TYR A 328 2.55 3.93 -5.47
N SER A 329 2.01 3.49 -4.32
CA SER A 329 0.57 3.73 -4.01
C SER A 329 0.22 5.14 -3.50
N HIS A 330 1.19 6.04 -3.25
CA HIS A 330 0.90 7.44 -2.87
C HIS A 330 0.58 8.38 -4.05
N LEU A 331 0.50 7.89 -5.29
CA LEU A 331 0.46 8.74 -6.50
C LEU A 331 -0.94 9.02 -7.08
N CYS A 332 -2.04 8.68 -6.40
CA CYS A 332 -3.40 8.86 -6.95
C CYS A 332 -4.43 9.42 -5.96
N SER A 333 -4.03 10.32 -5.06
CA SER A 333 -4.99 11.26 -4.49
C SER A 333 -4.78 12.63 -5.14
N PRO A 334 -5.80 13.23 -5.78
CA PRO A 334 -5.67 14.60 -6.26
C PRO A 334 -5.30 15.49 -5.07
N GLY A 335 -4.19 16.23 -5.21
CA GLY A 335 -3.80 17.22 -4.21
C GLY A 335 -4.95 18.20 -3.95
N PRO A 336 -5.01 18.83 -2.76
CA PRO A 336 -6.11 19.74 -2.41
C PRO A 336 -6.33 20.89 -3.40
N GLU A 337 -5.31 21.26 -4.21
CA GLU A 337 -5.46 22.24 -5.30
C GLU A 337 -6.34 21.75 -6.47
N GLN A 338 -6.31 20.45 -6.81
CA GLN A 338 -7.08 19.91 -7.94
C GLN A 338 -8.58 19.82 -7.59
N LEU A 339 -8.92 19.47 -6.34
CA LEU A 339 -10.29 19.46 -5.82
C LEU A 339 -10.94 20.85 -5.87
N LEU A 340 -10.16 21.92 -5.64
CA LEU A 340 -10.61 23.30 -5.78
C LEU A 340 -10.92 23.65 -7.24
N SER A 341 -10.07 23.24 -8.18
CA SER A 341 -10.26 23.51 -9.62
C SER A 341 -11.51 22.81 -10.19
N GLU A 342 -11.75 21.55 -9.81
CA GLU A 342 -12.92 20.79 -10.25
C GLU A 342 -14.21 21.29 -9.60
N GLY A 343 -14.13 21.70 -8.34
CA GLY A 343 -15.25 22.36 -7.64
C GLY A 343 -15.69 23.65 -8.33
N ILE A 344 -14.73 24.48 -8.76
CA ILE A 344 -14.98 25.72 -9.50
C ILE A 344 -15.55 25.42 -10.90
N SER A 345 -15.07 24.37 -11.57
CA SER A 345 -15.58 23.94 -12.89
C SER A 345 -17.01 23.42 -12.82
N LYS A 346 -17.33 22.58 -11.83
CA LYS A 346 -18.70 22.06 -11.57
C LYS A 346 -19.68 23.18 -11.19
N LEU A 347 -19.24 24.21 -10.45
CA LEU A 347 -20.05 25.40 -10.16
C LEU A 347 -20.35 26.25 -11.41
N ARG A 348 -19.40 26.35 -12.35
CA ARG A 348 -19.60 27.07 -13.63
C ARG A 348 -20.57 26.36 -14.57
N GLN A 349 -20.51 25.02 -14.68
CA GLN A 349 -21.49 24.25 -15.48
C GLN A 349 -22.92 24.34 -14.94
N ARG A 350 -23.11 24.29 -13.61
CA ARG A 350 -24.43 24.45 -12.98
C ARG A 350 -25.04 25.84 -13.21
N ARG A 351 -24.21 26.90 -13.28
CA ARG A 351 -24.67 28.26 -13.64
C ARG A 351 -25.06 28.39 -15.11
N SER A 352 -24.43 27.64 -16.00
CA SER A 352 -24.76 27.65 -17.44
C SER A 352 -26.08 26.93 -17.74
N MET A 353 -26.35 25.78 -17.10
CA MET A 353 -27.61 25.05 -17.29
C MET A 353 -28.86 25.77 -16.76
N ARG A 354 -28.74 26.61 -15.72
CA ARG A 354 -29.88 27.45 -15.25
C ARG A 354 -30.27 28.58 -16.21
N LYS A 355 -29.41 28.98 -17.15
CA LYS A 355 -29.73 30.01 -18.16
C LYS A 355 -30.53 29.48 -19.35
N LEU A 356 -30.54 28.16 -19.58
CA LEU A 356 -31.21 27.54 -20.72
C LEU A 356 -32.66 27.12 -20.46
N SER A 357 -33.17 27.21 -19.23
CA SER A 357 -34.52 26.77 -18.86
C SER A 357 -35.59 27.87 -18.83
N HIS A 358 -35.32 29.07 -19.38
CA HIS A 358 -36.33 30.13 -19.52
C HIS A 358 -36.79 30.21 -20.98
N HIS A 359 -37.82 29.44 -21.33
CA HIS A 359 -38.62 29.67 -22.53
C HIS A 359 -39.84 30.53 -22.18
N PRO A 360 -40.16 31.58 -22.95
CA PRO A 360 -41.33 32.41 -22.73
C PRO A 360 -42.60 31.68 -23.16
N THR A 361 -43.60 31.63 -22.27
CA THR A 361 -44.97 31.19 -22.57
C THR A 361 -45.63 32.08 -23.64
N PRO A 362 -46.31 31.53 -24.65
CA PRO A 362 -47.06 32.34 -25.62
C PRO A 362 -48.37 32.84 -25.00
N ALA A 363 -48.66 34.11 -25.23
CA ALA A 363 -49.91 34.76 -24.84
C ALA A 363 -51.08 34.22 -25.66
N VAL A 364 -52.15 33.79 -24.98
CA VAL A 364 -53.44 33.46 -25.57
C VAL A 364 -54.16 34.77 -25.90
N ARG A 365 -54.58 34.93 -27.16
CA ARG A 365 -55.55 35.93 -27.62
C ARG A 365 -56.88 35.26 -27.91
#